data_AF-A0A8T4QST8-F1
#
_entry.id   AF-A0A8T4QST8-F1
#
_cell.length_a   1.000
_cell.length_b   1.000
_cell.length_c   1.000
_cell.angle_alpha   90.00
_cell.angle_beta   90.00
_cell.angle_gamma   90.00
#
_symmetry.space_group_name_H-M   'P 1'
#
loop_
_entity.id
_entity.type
_entity.pdbx_description
1 polymer ?
#
loop_
_entity_poly.entity_id
_entity_poly.type
_entity_poly.pdbx_seq_one_letter_code
_entity_poly.pdbx_strand_id
1 'polypeptide(L)'
;MENKTEFKTKSVILSRKGKKETNQWNILLALFNQNNPNIEDRVPIKVLEFKGVEKVRLKDLVNVSFYTTGGDLVINDLKSISAKQEKNVLTLSGQQTI
;
A
#
# COMPACT_ATOMS: atom_id res chain seq x y z
N MET A 1 12.98 -12.58 -10.04
CA MET A 1 12.47 -11.61 -11.02
C MET A 1 12.04 -10.38 -10.24
N GLU A 2 12.61 -9.22 -10.54
CA GLU A 2 12.22 -7.95 -9.90
C GLU A 2 10.97 -7.41 -10.62
N ASN A 3 9.84 -7.37 -9.91
CA ASN A 3 8.63 -6.72 -10.43
C ASN A 3 8.51 -5.35 -9.77
N LYS A 4 8.92 -4.30 -10.50
CA LYS A 4 8.64 -2.90 -10.13
C LYS A 4 7.46 -2.42 -10.96
N THR A 5 6.43 -1.94 -10.28
CA THR A 5 5.27 -1.33 -10.95
C THR A 5 5.00 0.04 -10.37
N GLU A 6 4.69 1.01 -11.21
CA GLU A 6 4.38 2.39 -10.84
C GLU A 6 2.96 2.76 -11.27
N PHE A 7 2.27 3.52 -10.43
CA PHE A 7 0.88 3.91 -10.62
C PHE A 7 0.66 5.37 -10.24
N LYS A 8 -0.10 6.10 -11.08
CA LYS A 8 -0.66 7.40 -10.70
C LYS A 8 -1.86 7.16 -9.78
N THR A 9 -1.84 7.74 -8.59
CA THR A 9 -2.87 7.59 -7.56
C THR A 9 -2.76 8.76 -6.58
N LYS A 10 -3.86 9.12 -5.89
CA LYS A 10 -3.83 10.15 -4.84
C LYS A 10 -3.64 9.57 -3.46
N SER A 11 -4.16 8.37 -3.22
CA SER A 11 -3.89 7.65 -1.99
C SER A 11 -3.81 6.14 -2.21
N VAL A 12 -3.30 5.44 -1.19
CA VAL A 12 -3.25 3.99 -1.11
C VAL A 12 -3.67 3.54 0.28
N ILE A 13 -4.53 2.52 0.35
CA ILE A 13 -4.72 1.71 1.56
C ILE A 13 -3.86 0.46 1.43
N LEU A 14 -3.02 0.23 2.44
CA LEU A 14 -2.17 -0.94 2.63
C LEU A 14 -2.77 -1.80 3.74
N SER A 15 -3.20 -3.01 3.39
CA SER A 15 -3.87 -3.94 4.29
C SER A 15 -3.23 -5.33 4.28
N ARG A 16 -3.39 -6.06 5.38
CA ARG A 16 -3.08 -7.50 5.42
C ARG A 16 -4.32 -8.29 5.02
N LYS A 17 -4.12 -9.35 4.23
CA LYS A 17 -5.19 -10.26 3.79
C LYS A 17 -4.88 -11.70 4.23
N GLY A 18 -5.93 -12.39 4.68
CA GLY A 18 -5.87 -13.82 4.97
C GLY A 18 -5.23 -14.13 6.33
N LYS A 19 -4.81 -15.39 6.51
CA LYS A 19 -4.12 -15.85 7.71
C LYS A 19 -2.61 -15.78 7.50
N LYS A 20 -1.89 -15.54 8.59
CA LYS A 20 -0.43 -15.58 8.64
C LYS A 20 0.05 -17.00 8.36
N GLU A 21 0.82 -17.20 7.30
CA GLU A 21 1.53 -18.45 7.05
C GLU A 21 3.01 -18.22 7.35
N THR A 22 3.55 -18.89 8.38
CA THR A 22 5.00 -18.93 8.64
C THR A 22 5.68 -17.55 8.63
N ASN A 23 5.09 -16.56 9.32
CA ASN A 23 5.54 -15.15 9.38
C ASN A 23 5.35 -14.31 8.12
N GLN A 24 4.64 -14.81 7.13
CA GLN A 24 4.31 -14.07 5.91
C GLN A 24 2.81 -13.76 5.84
N TRP A 25 2.49 -12.67 5.16
CA TRP A 25 1.13 -12.22 4.88
C TRP A 25 0.94 -11.97 3.40
N ASN A 26 -0.30 -12.09 2.94
CA ASN A 26 -0.69 -11.45 1.69
C ASN A 26 -0.98 -9.99 1.99
N ILE A 27 -0.44 -9.11 1.17
CA ILE A 27 -0.59 -7.67 1.29
C ILE A 27 -1.44 -7.17 0.14
N LEU A 28 -2.46 -6.38 0.48
CA LEU A 28 -3.28 -5.68 -0.49
C LEU A 28 -2.88 -4.21 -0.54
N LEU A 29 -2.72 -3.69 -1.76
CA LEU A 29 -2.65 -2.25 -2.02
C LEU A 29 -3.90 -1.86 -2.82
N ALA A 30 -4.81 -1.14 -2.18
CA ALA A 30 -5.96 -0.53 -2.83
C ALA A 30 -5.62 0.92 -3.19
N LEU A 31 -5.69 1.27 -4.47
CA LEU A 31 -5.36 2.59 -5.00
C LEU A 31 -6.63 3.43 -5.16
N PHE A 32 -6.55 4.72 -4.88
CA PHE A 32 -7.68 5.64 -4.95
C PHE A 32 -7.30 6.97 -5.60
N ASN A 33 -8.27 7.56 -6.32
CA ASN A 33 -8.10 8.85 -6.98
C ASN A 33 -8.35 10.06 -6.06
N GLN A 34 -8.53 9.84 -4.75
CA GLN A 34 -8.78 10.86 -3.73
C GLN A 34 -8.09 10.49 -2.41
N ASN A 35 -7.89 11.47 -1.54
CA ASN A 35 -7.31 11.28 -0.21
C ASN A 35 -8.35 10.76 0.79
N ASN A 36 -7.88 10.20 1.90
CA ASN A 36 -8.69 9.67 3.00
C ASN A 36 -9.84 8.76 2.53
N PRO A 37 -9.56 7.75 1.67
CA PRO A 37 -10.59 6.88 1.10
C PRO A 37 -11.31 6.02 2.14
N ASN A 38 -10.84 6.01 3.38
CA ASN A 38 -11.43 5.31 4.52
C ASN A 38 -12.56 6.10 5.22
N ILE A 39 -12.74 7.40 4.91
CA ILE A 39 -13.78 8.25 5.53
C ILE A 39 -15.08 8.18 4.73
N GLU A 40 -15.00 7.92 3.43
CA GLU A 40 -16.13 7.85 2.52
C GLU A 40 -16.11 6.48 1.84
N ASP A 41 -17.25 5.77 1.77
CA ASP A 41 -17.36 4.41 1.18
C ASP A 41 -16.98 4.38 -0.30
N ARG A 42 -15.69 4.37 -0.58
CA ARG A 42 -15.11 4.53 -1.91
C ARG A 42 -14.58 3.22 -2.43
N VAL A 43 -14.86 2.96 -3.70
CA VAL A 43 -14.35 1.79 -4.41
C VAL A 43 -12.93 2.09 -4.91
N PRO A 44 -11.95 1.20 -4.67
CA PRO A 44 -10.61 1.35 -5.22
C PRO A 44 -10.63 1.37 -6.75
N ILE A 45 -9.80 2.21 -7.37
CA ILE A 45 -9.61 2.19 -8.84
C ILE A 45 -8.80 0.96 -9.28
N LYS A 46 -7.98 0.42 -8.39
CA LYS A 46 -7.16 -0.75 -8.63
C LYS A 46 -6.80 -1.41 -7.31
N VAL A 47 -6.77 -2.73 -7.29
CA VAL A 47 -6.27 -3.52 -6.16
C VAL A 47 -5.11 -4.38 -6.65
N LEU A 48 -4.01 -4.38 -5.90
CA LEU A 48 -2.84 -5.21 -6.14
C LEU A 48 -2.70 -6.17 -4.96
N GLU A 49 -2.37 -7.43 -5.24
CA GLU A 49 -2.10 -8.44 -4.22
C GLU A 49 -0.66 -8.92 -4.32
N PHE A 50 0.07 -8.85 -3.21
CA PHE A 50 1.44 -9.31 -3.07
C PHE A 50 1.46 -10.45 -2.04
N LYS A 51 1.94 -11.64 -2.44
CA LYS A 51 1.94 -12.83 -1.58
C LYS A 51 3.30 -13.05 -0.93
N GLY A 52 3.31 -13.74 0.21
CA GLY A 52 4.55 -14.15 0.88
C GLY A 52 5.37 -12.98 1.43
N VAL A 53 4.71 -11.90 1.85
CA VAL A 53 5.38 -10.68 2.35
C VAL A 53 5.57 -10.79 3.86
N GLU A 54 6.82 -10.74 4.30
CA GLU A 54 7.19 -10.67 5.71
C GLU A 54 7.26 -9.22 6.21
N LYS A 55 7.71 -8.31 5.33
CA LYS A 55 7.94 -6.91 5.68
C LYS A 55 7.51 -5.98 4.56
N VAL A 56 6.78 -4.92 4.91
CA VAL A 56 6.56 -3.76 4.05
C VAL A 56 7.49 -2.63 4.50
N ARG A 57 8.25 -2.05 3.58
CA ARG A 57 9.14 -0.90 3.80
C ARG A 57 8.56 0.31 3.10
N LEU A 58 8.30 1.38 3.84
CA LEU A 58 7.95 2.68 3.27
C LEU A 58 9.24 3.49 3.09
N LYS A 59 9.46 4.04 1.90
CA LYS A 59 10.64 4.84 1.57
C LYS A 59 10.17 6.18 0.97
N ASP A 60 10.66 7.27 1.55
CA ASP A 60 10.38 8.65 1.09
C ASP A 60 8.87 8.99 1.07
N LEU A 61 8.09 8.38 1.97
CA LEU A 61 6.66 8.64 2.17
C LEU A 61 6.47 9.20 3.57
N VAL A 62 5.86 10.37 3.68
CA VAL A 62 5.74 11.13 4.94
C VAL A 62 4.31 11.32 5.40
N ASN A 63 3.34 11.49 4.48
CA ASN A 63 1.92 11.53 4.86
C ASN A 63 1.35 10.11 4.92
N VAL A 64 1.53 9.46 6.08
CA VAL A 64 1.09 8.09 6.36
C VAL A 64 0.30 8.05 7.66
N SER A 65 -0.93 7.54 7.58
CA SER A 65 -1.82 7.34 8.72
C SER A 65 -1.94 5.86 9.05
N PHE A 66 -1.82 5.50 10.33
CA PHE A 66 -2.08 4.15 10.81
C PHE A 66 -3.45 4.08 11.48
N TYR A 67 -4.31 3.22 10.97
CA TYR A 67 -5.64 2.97 11.51
C TYR A 67 -5.57 1.77 12.45
N THR A 68 -5.68 2.07 13.75
CA THR A 68 -5.61 1.07 14.83
C THR A 68 -6.73 0.04 14.70
N THR A 69 -7.92 0.48 14.29
CA THR A 69 -9.02 -0.40 13.89
C THR A 69 -8.73 -0.97 12.51
N GLY A 70 -8.60 -2.31 12.42
CA GLY A 70 -8.29 -3.03 11.17
C GLY A 70 -6.79 -3.24 10.93
N GLY A 71 -5.93 -2.36 11.44
CA GLY A 71 -4.48 -2.47 11.28
C GLY A 71 -3.98 -2.04 9.90
N ASP A 72 -4.75 -1.17 9.23
CA ASP A 72 -4.46 -0.67 7.91
C ASP A 72 -3.59 0.58 7.95
N LEU A 73 -2.82 0.78 6.89
CA LEU A 73 -2.06 2.01 6.66
C LEU A 73 -2.65 2.75 5.47
N VAL A 74 -2.85 4.06 5.61
CA VAL A 74 -3.27 4.94 4.51
C VAL A 74 -2.14 5.89 4.17
N ILE A 75 -1.79 5.96 2.89
CA ILE A 75 -0.75 6.85 2.38
C ILE A 75 -1.46 7.88 1.50
N ASN A 76 -1.43 9.15 1.87
CA ASN A 76 -2.18 10.22 1.20
C ASN A 76 -1.28 11.12 0.34
N ASP A 77 -1.90 12.06 -0.37
CA ASP A 77 -1.24 13.14 -1.12
C ASP A 77 -0.26 12.65 -2.20
N LEU A 78 -0.48 11.44 -2.71
CA LEU A 78 0.37 10.87 -3.76
C LEU A 78 0.11 11.56 -5.11
N LYS A 79 1.17 11.74 -5.88
CA LYS A 79 1.11 11.90 -7.35
C LYS A 79 1.29 10.54 -8.03
N SER A 80 2.23 9.76 -7.51
CA SER A 80 2.46 8.38 -7.91
C SER A 80 2.98 7.52 -6.76
N ILE A 81 2.77 6.22 -6.86
CA ILE A 81 3.31 5.19 -5.98
C ILE A 81 3.99 4.11 -6.81
N SER A 82 5.13 3.63 -6.34
CA SER A 82 5.83 2.47 -6.86
C SER A 82 5.89 1.38 -5.80
N ALA A 83 5.58 0.16 -6.24
CA ALA A 83 5.69 -1.05 -5.45
C ALA A 83 6.74 -1.96 -6.08
N LYS A 84 7.75 -2.37 -5.29
CA LYS A 84 8.78 -3.34 -5.69
C LYS A 84 8.84 -4.46 -4.66
N GLN A 85 8.56 -5.68 -5.08
CA GLN A 85 8.74 -6.86 -4.22
C GLN A 85 10.06 -7.57 -4.56
N GLU A 86 10.91 -7.72 -3.55
CA GLU A 86 12.15 -8.49 -3.61
C GLU A 86 12.08 -9.58 -2.53
N LYS A 87 12.04 -10.85 -2.95
CA LYS A 87 11.80 -11.99 -2.06
C LYS A 87 10.52 -11.76 -1.21
N ASN A 88 10.67 -11.69 0.09
CA ASN A 88 9.63 -11.50 1.11
C ASN A 88 9.49 -10.03 1.58
N VAL A 89 10.18 -9.08 0.94
CA VAL A 89 10.12 -7.65 1.29
C VAL A 89 9.44 -6.86 0.19
N LEU A 90 8.36 -6.15 0.54
CA LEU A 90 7.67 -5.21 -0.33
C LEU A 90 8.11 -3.78 0.01
N THR A 91 8.77 -3.09 -0.92
CA THR A 91 9.12 -1.67 -0.76
C THR A 91 8.12 -0.80 -1.50
N LEU A 92 7.50 0.14 -0.78
CA LEU A 92 6.65 1.20 -1.30
C LEU A 92 7.40 2.52 -1.26
N SER A 93 7.38 3.24 -2.37
CA SER A 93 7.97 4.57 -2.52
C SER A 93 7.09 5.40 -3.45
N GLY A 94 7.14 6.72 -3.38
CA GLY A 94 6.28 7.54 -4.23
C GLY A 94 6.61 9.02 -4.17
N GLN A 95 5.94 9.79 -5.02
CA GLN A 95 5.99 11.26 -4.98
C GLN A 95 4.74 11.78 -4.28
N GLN A 96 4.90 12.67 -3.32
CA GLN A 96 3.80 13.33 -2.61
C GLN A 96 3.71 14.83 -2.96
N THR A 97 2.50 15.39 -2.86
CA THR A 97 2.22 16.83 -2.96
C THR A 97 2.00 17.33 -1.55
N ILE A 98 3.08 17.75 -0.89
CA ILE A 98 3.07 18.29 0.48
C ILE A 98 3.02 19.81 0.40
#